data_AF-A0A2V6Q5A4-F1
#
_entry.id   AF-A0A2V6Q5A4-F1
#
_cell.length_a   1.000
_cell.length_b   1.000
_cell.length_c   1.000
_cell.angle_alpha   90.00
_cell.angle_beta   90.00
_cell.angle_gamma   90.00
#
_symmetry.space_group_name_H-M   'P 1'
#
loop_
_entity.id
_entity.type
_entity.pdbx_description
1 polymer ?
#
loop_
_entity_poly.entity_id
_entity_poly.type
_entity_poly.pdbx_seq_one_letter_code
_entity_poly.pdbx_strand_id
1 'polypeptide(L)'
;MALPPAERAALLRAWVLLFVVELALRAGAARPLIRRVEAGEPIARPGPSVERLGRLVDLATRAVPFPVTCLGKALVVGWLLARAGVVLRLRFGVARRAGRLEAHAWLESGGEPIFGLDASDAYVPLGGAAAR
;
A
#
# COMPACT_ATOMS: atom_id res chain seq x y z
N MET A 1 -28.35 -0.15 -4.45
CA MET A 1 -27.53 -0.99 -3.55
C MET A 1 -26.74 -0.06 -2.63
N ALA A 2 -27.27 0.23 -1.44
CA ALA A 2 -26.70 1.23 -0.53
C ALA A 2 -25.53 0.60 0.24
N LEU A 3 -24.31 1.05 -0.05
CA LEU A 3 -23.11 0.63 0.68
C LEU A 3 -23.25 1.00 2.17
N PRO A 4 -23.00 0.07 3.11
CA PRO A 4 -23.01 0.33 4.54
C PRO A 4 -22.22 1.60 4.89
N PRO A 5 -22.65 2.40 5.89
CA PRO A 5 -21.97 3.64 6.26
C PRO A 5 -20.50 3.45 6.62
N ALA A 6 -20.12 2.28 7.15
CA ALA A 6 -18.73 1.91 7.40
C ALA A 6 -17.91 1.73 6.10
N GLU A 7 -18.51 1.17 5.04
CA GLU A 7 -17.87 1.01 3.73
C GLU A 7 -17.74 2.36 3.01
N ARG A 8 -18.74 3.25 3.14
CA ARG A 8 -18.66 4.64 2.65
C ARG A 8 -17.57 5.44 3.34
N ALA A 9 -17.45 5.32 4.66
CA ALA A 9 -16.39 5.98 5.42
C ALA A 9 -15.00 5.42 5.09
N ALA A 10 -14.89 4.12 4.80
CA ALA A 10 -13.65 3.51 4.31
C ALA A 10 -13.28 4.01 2.91
N LEU A 11 -14.25 4.13 2.01
CA LEU A 11 -14.07 4.69 0.66
C LEU A 11 -13.61 6.15 0.69
N LEU A 12 -14.30 7.00 1.46
CA LEU A 12 -13.91 8.41 1.62
C LEU A 12 -12.52 8.55 2.22
N ARG A 13 -12.19 7.74 3.23
CA ARG A 13 -10.84 7.71 3.79
C ARG A 13 -9.82 7.29 2.75
N ALA A 14 -10.06 6.20 2.01
CA ALA A 14 -9.16 5.75 0.96
C ALA A 14 -8.92 6.84 -0.10
N TRP A 15 -9.96 7.58 -0.48
CA TRP A 15 -9.86 8.72 -1.39
C TRP A 15 -9.00 9.86 -0.85
N VAL A 16 -9.27 10.31 0.38
CA VAL A 16 -8.47 11.37 1.02
C VAL A 16 -7.01 10.94 1.16
N LEU A 17 -6.77 9.68 1.56
CA LEU A 17 -5.43 9.14 1.67
C LEU A 17 -4.70 9.02 0.33
N LEU A 18 -5.37 8.54 -0.72
CA LEU A 18 -4.80 8.51 -2.06
C LEU A 18 -4.35 9.92 -2.47
N PHE A 19 -5.20 10.92 -2.24
CA PHE A 19 -4.89 12.30 -2.60
C PHE A 19 -3.71 12.87 -1.80
N VAL A 20 -3.71 12.68 -0.47
CA VAL A 20 -2.63 13.16 0.41
C VAL A 20 -1.32 12.44 0.11
N VAL A 21 -1.35 11.13 -0.11
CA VAL A 21 -0.17 10.33 -0.43
C VAL A 21 0.41 10.75 -1.77
N GLU A 22 -0.38 10.81 -2.85
CA GLU A 22 0.11 11.21 -4.17
C GLU A 22 0.63 12.66 -4.16
N LEU A 23 -0.02 13.58 -3.44
CA LEU A 23 0.45 14.96 -3.30
C LEU A 23 1.79 15.02 -2.57
N ALA A 24 1.95 14.26 -1.48
CA ALA A 24 3.19 14.19 -0.72
C ALA A 24 4.30 13.48 -1.49
N LEU A 25 4.00 12.44 -2.28
CA LEU A 25 4.94 11.79 -3.19
C LEU A 25 5.46 12.80 -4.23
N ARG A 26 4.55 13.58 -4.85
CA ARG A 26 4.92 14.65 -5.79
C ARG A 26 5.73 15.78 -5.14
N ALA A 27 5.48 16.07 -3.87
CA ALA A 27 6.22 17.07 -3.10
C ALA A 27 7.55 16.56 -2.50
N GLY A 28 7.94 15.31 -2.74
CA GLY A 28 9.16 14.71 -2.17
C GLY A 28 9.06 14.34 -0.68
N ALA A 29 7.88 14.44 -0.08
CA ALA A 29 7.61 14.15 1.33
C ALA A 29 7.21 12.67 1.58
N ALA A 30 7.70 11.74 0.76
CA ALA A 30 7.43 10.31 0.88
C ALA A 30 7.97 9.73 2.22
N ARG A 31 9.13 10.21 2.67
CA ARG A 31 9.84 9.70 3.86
C ARG A 31 9.02 9.74 5.16
N PRO A 32 8.41 10.87 5.58
CA PRO A 32 7.60 10.90 6.80
C PRO A 32 6.34 10.03 6.72
N LEU A 33 5.76 9.85 5.53
CA LEU A 33 4.61 8.95 5.34
C LEU A 33 5.00 7.49 5.54
N ILE A 34 6.11 7.07 4.91
CA ILE A 34 6.67 5.72 5.06
C ILE A 34 6.96 5.45 6.55
N ARG A 35 7.63 6.39 7.23
CA ARG A 35 7.92 6.28 8.67
C ARG A 35 6.68 6.13 9.53
N ARG A 36 5.55 6.75 9.18
CA ARG A 36 4.29 6.58 9.93
C ARG A 36 3.62 5.23 9.68
N VAL A 37 3.76 4.67 8.49
CA VAL A 37 3.28 3.32 8.19
C VAL A 37 4.12 2.29 8.95
N GLU A 38 5.45 2.46 8.94
CA GLU A 38 6.39 1.59 9.66
C GLU A 38 6.32 1.73 11.18
N ALA A 39 6.06 2.94 11.70
CA ALA A 39 5.93 3.19 13.14
C ALA A 39 4.67 2.60 13.75
N GLY A 40 3.71 2.14 12.92
CA GLY A 40 2.59 1.28 13.30
C GLY A 40 2.06 1.47 14.71
N GLU A 41 1.40 2.60 15.00
CA GLU A 41 0.57 2.65 16.22
C GLU A 41 -0.66 1.77 16.00
N PRO A 42 -0.78 0.64 16.74
CA PRO A 42 -1.90 -0.27 16.57
C PRO A 42 -3.15 0.39 17.15
N ILE A 43 -4.01 0.91 16.29
CA ILE A 43 -5.37 1.25 16.71
C ILE A 43 -6.15 -0.06 16.68
N ALA A 44 -6.33 -0.70 17.83
CA ALA A 44 -7.04 -1.96 17.96
C ALA A 44 -8.50 -1.82 17.49
N ARG A 45 -8.74 -2.07 16.21
CA ARG A 45 -10.07 -2.25 15.63
C ARG A 45 -10.00 -3.44 14.69
N PRO A 46 -10.97 -4.38 14.76
CA PRO A 46 -11.06 -5.46 13.78
C PRO A 46 -11.27 -4.84 12.40
N GLY A 47 -10.19 -4.86 11.60
CA GLY A 47 -10.19 -4.37 10.23
C GLY A 47 -10.65 -5.43 9.24
N PRO A 48 -11.02 -5.04 8.01
CA PRO A 48 -11.26 -5.98 6.92
C PRO A 48 -10.00 -6.82 6.60
N SER A 49 -10.17 -7.99 5.97
CA SER A 49 -9.04 -8.81 5.51
C SER A 49 -8.19 -8.08 4.48
N VAL A 50 -6.91 -8.46 4.36
CA VAL A 50 -5.95 -7.85 3.42
C VAL A 50 -6.47 -7.90 1.99
N GLU A 51 -7.07 -9.03 1.55
CA GLU A 51 -7.59 -9.15 0.19
C GLU A 51 -8.79 -8.22 -0.04
N ARG A 52 -9.65 -8.06 0.97
CA ARG A 52 -10.80 -7.16 0.86
C ARG A 52 -10.34 -5.70 0.80
N LEU A 53 -9.32 -5.34 1.57
CA LEU A 53 -8.70 -4.03 1.54
C LEU A 53 -8.01 -3.74 0.20
N GLY A 54 -7.25 -4.71 -0.33
CA GLY A 54 -6.63 -4.62 -1.64
C GLY A 54 -7.67 -4.34 -2.74
N ARG A 55 -8.76 -5.12 -2.76
CA ARG A 55 -9.87 -4.91 -3.72
C ARG A 55 -10.52 -3.54 -3.59
N LEU A 56 -10.73 -3.04 -2.37
CA LEU A 56 -11.31 -1.72 -2.14
C LEU A 56 -10.38 -0.61 -2.63
N VAL A 57 -9.08 -0.72 -2.39
CA VAL A 57 -8.08 0.24 -2.88
C VAL A 57 -7.97 0.19 -4.39
N ASP A 58 -8.00 -0.99 -5.01
CA ASP A 58 -8.02 -1.11 -6.47
C ASP A 58 -9.27 -0.46 -7.08
N LEU A 59 -10.44 -0.67 -6.48
CA LEU A 59 -11.67 0.00 -6.89
C LEU A 59 -11.54 1.53 -6.74
N ALA A 60 -10.97 2.00 -5.64
CA ALA A 60 -10.73 3.42 -5.39
C ALA A 60 -9.75 4.02 -6.41
N THR A 61 -8.73 3.28 -6.85
CA THR A 61 -7.79 3.74 -7.88
C THR A 61 -8.44 3.92 -9.25
N ARG A 62 -9.50 3.15 -9.55
CA ARG A 62 -10.28 3.33 -10.79
C ARG A 62 -11.22 4.53 -10.73
N ALA A 63 -11.53 5.01 -9.53
CA ALA A 63 -12.43 6.14 -9.32
C ALA A 63 -11.71 7.50 -9.32
N VAL A 64 -10.37 7.54 -9.24
CA VAL A 64 -9.61 8.79 -9.26
C VAL A 64 -9.21 9.19 -10.68
N PRO A 65 -9.22 10.49 -11.03
CA PRO A 65 -8.92 10.96 -12.38
C PRO A 65 -7.41 11.06 -12.69
N PHE A 66 -6.54 10.52 -11.82
CA PHE A 66 -5.08 10.56 -11.97
C PHE A 66 -4.47 9.17 -11.85
N PRO A 67 -3.33 8.90 -12.52
CA PRO A 67 -2.65 7.62 -12.40
C PRO A 67 -2.13 7.43 -10.97
N VAL A 68 -2.49 6.32 -10.35
CA VAL A 68 -1.99 5.93 -9.03
C VAL A 68 -0.81 4.98 -9.21
N THR A 69 0.31 5.31 -8.57
CA THR A 69 1.52 4.49 -8.62
C THR A 69 1.38 3.22 -7.78
N CYS A 70 2.17 2.18 -8.06
CA CYS A 70 2.27 0.97 -7.21
C CYS A 70 2.62 1.34 -5.76
N LEU A 71 3.50 2.32 -5.57
CA LEU A 71 3.83 2.89 -4.27
C LEU A 71 2.63 3.57 -3.60
N GLY A 72 1.86 4.37 -4.34
CA GLY A 72 0.64 4.99 -3.84
C GLY A 72 -0.37 3.96 -3.33
N LYS A 73 -0.59 2.89 -4.10
CA LYS A 73 -1.46 1.77 -3.67
C LYS A 73 -0.96 1.09 -2.40
N ALA A 74 0.33 0.74 -2.36
CA ALA A 74 0.94 0.07 -1.21
C ALA A 74 0.88 0.95 0.05
N LEU A 75 1.11 2.26 -0.06
CA LEU A 75 1.00 3.19 1.07
C LEU A 75 -0.42 3.28 1.61
N VAL A 76 -1.44 3.33 0.73
CA VAL A 76 -2.84 3.45 1.16
C VAL A 76 -3.31 2.17 1.84
N VAL A 77 -3.03 1.00 1.26
CA VAL A 77 -3.33 -0.29 1.90
C VAL A 77 -2.55 -0.42 3.21
N GLY A 78 -1.27 -0.06 3.21
CA GLY A 78 -0.38 -0.14 4.37
C GLY A 78 -0.87 0.72 5.53
N TRP A 79 -1.30 1.95 5.24
CA TRP A 79 -1.87 2.83 6.27
C TRP A 79 -3.17 2.30 6.86
N LEU A 80 -4.04 1.72 6.03
CA LEU A 80 -5.31 1.15 6.49
C LEU A 80 -5.09 -0.12 7.33
N LEU A 81 -4.14 -0.97 6.94
CA LEU A 81 -3.77 -2.18 7.68
C LEU A 81 -3.00 -1.87 8.97
N ALA A 82 -2.10 -0.88 8.97
CA ALA A 82 -1.41 -0.41 10.18
C ALA A 82 -2.43 0.07 11.23
N ARG A 83 -3.49 0.73 10.79
CA ARG A 83 -4.63 1.13 11.64
C ARG A 83 -5.54 -0.01 12.06
N ALA A 84 -5.44 -1.17 11.46
CA ALA A 84 -6.08 -2.39 11.92
C ALA A 84 -5.17 -3.17 12.92
N GLY A 85 -4.00 -2.62 13.26
CA GLY A 85 -3.04 -3.23 14.16
C GLY A 85 -2.14 -4.28 13.48
N VAL A 86 -2.10 -4.32 12.16
CA VAL A 86 -1.20 -5.23 11.43
C VAL A 86 0.19 -4.60 11.37
N VAL A 87 1.21 -5.36 11.79
CA VAL A 87 2.62 -4.96 11.64
C VAL A 87 3.03 -5.17 10.18
N LEU A 88 3.44 -4.09 9.52
CA LEU A 88 3.71 -4.09 8.09
C LEU A 88 5.08 -3.48 7.82
N ARG A 89 5.74 -3.99 6.78
CA ARG A 89 6.94 -3.39 6.22
C ARG A 89 6.70 -3.08 4.76
N LEU A 90 6.99 -1.85 4.36
CA LEU A 90 6.98 -1.48 2.96
C LEU A 90 8.32 -1.91 2.36
N ARG A 91 8.24 -2.71 1.29
CA ARG A 91 9.41 -3.10 0.51
C ARG A 91 9.36 -2.47 -0.85
N PHE A 92 10.56 -2.22 -1.35
CA PHE A 92 10.79 -1.75 -2.70
C PHE A 92 11.66 -2.78 -3.38
N GLY A 93 11.41 -3.03 -4.66
CA GLY A 93 12.27 -3.86 -5.47
C GLY A 93 12.29 -3.38 -6.90
N VAL A 94 13.23 -3.90 -7.66
CA VAL A 94 13.31 -3.68 -9.09
C VAL A 94 13.32 -5.01 -9.82
N ALA A 95 12.63 -5.06 -10.95
CA ALA A 95 12.72 -6.15 -11.90
C ALA A 95 13.17 -5.58 -13.24
N ARG A 96 13.81 -6.42 -14.04
CA ARG A 96 14.14 -6.08 -15.42
C ARG A 96 13.19 -6.84 -16.34
N ARG A 97 12.21 -6.15 -16.91
CA ARG A 97 11.28 -6.71 -17.90
C ARG A 97 11.54 -6.09 -19.27
N ALA A 98 11.69 -6.93 -20.29
CA ALA A 98 11.91 -6.52 -21.67
C ALA A 98 12.99 -5.42 -21.85
N GLY A 99 14.09 -5.52 -21.08
CA GLY A 99 15.20 -4.56 -21.12
C GLY A 99 14.99 -3.25 -20.37
N ARG A 100 13.83 -3.03 -19.74
CA ARG A 100 13.52 -1.87 -18.89
C ARG A 100 13.62 -2.23 -17.42
N LEU A 101 14.12 -1.29 -16.61
CA LEU A 101 14.11 -1.40 -15.16
C LEU A 101 12.75 -0.91 -14.65
N GLU A 102 12.01 -1.78 -13.99
CA GLU A 102 10.72 -1.47 -13.37
C GLU A 102 10.88 -1.48 -11.86
N ALA A 103 10.59 -0.34 -11.22
CA ALA A 103 10.53 -0.25 -9.77
C ALA A 103 9.13 -0.61 -9.28
N HIS A 104 9.07 -1.43 -8.24
CA HIS A 104 7.83 -1.93 -7.66
C HIS A 104 7.88 -1.86 -6.14
N ALA A 105 6.71 -1.72 -5.52
CA ALA A 105 6.58 -1.62 -4.08
C ALA A 105 5.46 -2.54 -3.59
N TRP A 106 5.76 -3.31 -2.54
CA TRP A 106 4.83 -4.25 -1.92
C TRP A 106 4.87 -4.14 -0.39
N LEU A 107 3.85 -4.68 0.25
CA LEU A 107 3.76 -4.77 1.71
C LEU A 107 4.08 -6.19 2.16
N GLU A 108 4.89 -6.30 3.20
CA GLU A 108 5.18 -7.55 3.89
C GLU A 108 4.65 -7.52 5.32
N SER A 109 4.13 -8.65 5.80
CA SER A 109 3.81 -8.88 7.21
C SER A 109 4.49 -10.17 7.64
N GLY A 110 5.22 -10.15 8.76
CA GLY A 110 5.92 -11.34 9.24
C GLY A 110 7.01 -11.90 8.30
N GLY A 111 7.42 -11.14 7.28
CA GLY A 111 8.38 -11.61 6.25
C GLY A 111 7.72 -12.18 4.99
N GLU A 112 6.39 -12.29 4.97
CA GLU A 112 5.61 -12.75 3.81
C GLU A 112 4.99 -11.55 3.07
N PRO A 113 5.05 -11.50 1.74
CA PRO A 113 4.38 -10.49 0.94
C PRO A 113 2.86 -10.69 1.01
N ILE A 114 2.14 -9.65 1.46
CA ILE A 114 0.68 -9.71 1.64
C ILE A 114 -0.10 -8.85 0.64
N PHE A 115 0.55 -7.87 0.01
CA PHE A 115 -0.09 -6.97 -0.94
C PHE A 115 0.90 -6.37 -1.92
N GLY A 116 0.50 -6.28 -3.19
CA GLY A 116 1.28 -5.61 -4.21
C GLY A 116 2.46 -6.43 -4.71
N LEU A 117 2.53 -7.73 -4.47
CA LEU A 117 3.49 -8.63 -5.11
C LEU A 117 2.71 -9.85 -5.62
N ASP A 118 2.73 -10.10 -6.92
CA ASP A 118 2.18 -11.35 -7.44
C ASP A 118 3.24 -12.46 -7.30
N ALA A 119 2.80 -13.70 -7.08
CA ALA A 119 3.70 -14.85 -6.92
C ALA A 119 4.59 -15.12 -8.16
N SER A 120 4.21 -14.57 -9.32
CA SER A 120 4.94 -14.65 -10.59
C SER A 120 5.96 -13.53 -10.79
N ASP A 121 6.03 -12.56 -9.88
CA ASP A 121 6.88 -11.39 -10.03
C ASP A 121 8.29 -11.60 -9.44
N ALA A 122 9.31 -11.62 -10.31
CA ALA A 122 10.72 -11.72 -9.92
C ALA A 122 11.32 -10.34 -9.60
N TYR A 123 10.84 -9.66 -8.55
CA TYR A 123 11.43 -8.41 -8.06
C TYR A 123 12.59 -8.66 -7.09
N VAL A 124 13.72 -7.98 -7.30
CA VAL A 124 14.86 -8.00 -6.36
C VAL A 124 14.70 -6.86 -5.37
N PRO A 125 14.65 -7.10 -4.05
CA PRO A 125 14.47 -6.06 -3.05
C PRO A 125 15.63 -5.06 -3.05
N LEU A 126 15.29 -3.77 -3.09
CA LEU A 126 16.21 -2.65 -2.95
C LEU A 126 16.27 -2.24 -1.47
N GLY A 127 17.44 -2.38 -0.85
CA GLY A 127 17.74 -1.76 0.44
C GLY A 127 17.39 -2.56 1.70
N GLY A 128 17.16 -3.86 1.62
CA GLY A 128 17.08 -4.73 2.80
C GLY A 128 17.74 -6.07 2.51
N ALA A 129 18.69 -6.47 3.35
CA ALA A 129 19.40 -7.74 3.25
C ALA A 129 18.44 -8.87 2.85
N ALA A 130 18.76 -9.55 1.75
CA ALA A 130 18.28 -10.90 1.52
C ALA A 130 18.63 -11.69 2.78
N ALA A 131 17.63 -11.98 3.60
CA ALA A 131 17.80 -12.92 4.69
C ALA A 131 18.05 -14.27 4.01
N ARG A 132 19.33 -14.64 3.99
CA ARG A 132 19.78 -16.02 3.80
C ARG A 132 19.34 -16.86 4.97
#